data_AF-A0A437Q481-F1
#
_entry.id   AF-A0A437Q481-F1
#
_cell.length_a   1.000
_cell.length_b   1.000
_cell.length_c   1.000
_cell.angle_alpha   90.00
_cell.angle_beta   90.00
_cell.angle_gamma   90.00
#
_symmetry.space_group_name_H-M   'P 1'
#
loop_
_entity.id
_entity.type
_entity.pdbx_description
1 polymer ?
#
loop_
_entity_poly.entity_id
_entity_poly.type
_entity_poly.pdbx_seq_one_letter_code
_entity_poly.pdbx_strand_id
1 'polypeptide(L)' 'MELRCSVPAYKNPKKTRQYSNEFKSKAVKLSHLKGASVKGVAESLGIHPFMLSRWR' A
#
# COMPACT_ATOMS: atom_id res chain seq x y z
N MET A 1 24.18 35.32 -27.09
CA MET A 1 22.84 34.70 -27.15
C MET A 1 22.90 33.42 -26.32
N GLU A 2 21.98 33.34 -25.37
CA GLU A 2 22.13 32.62 -24.11
C GLU A 2 22.00 31.09 -24.25
N LEU A 3 22.94 30.38 -23.65
CA LEU A 3 22.83 28.95 -23.37
C LEU A 3 21.81 28.77 -22.23
N ARG A 4 20.68 28.11 -22.51
CA ARG A 4 19.85 27.55 -21.44
C ARG A 4 19.35 26.17 -21.82
N CYS A 5 20.14 25.15 -21.49
CA CYS A 5 19.67 23.77 -21.41
C CYS A 5 18.60 23.69 -20.30
N SER A 6 17.34 23.53 -20.69
CA SER A 6 16.24 23.28 -19.75
C SER A 6 16.06 21.78 -19.56
N VAL A 7 16.63 21.23 -18.47
CA VAL A 7 16.37 19.85 -18.07
C VAL A 7 14.96 19.75 -17.47
N PRO A 8 14.04 18.91 -18.01
CA PRO A 8 12.76 18.69 -17.36
C PRO A 8 12.99 17.87 -16.08
N ALA A 9 12.64 18.45 -14.93
CA ALA A 9 12.68 17.75 -13.66
C ALA A 9 11.69 16.58 -13.70
N TYR A 10 12.19 15.34 -13.77
CA TYR A 10 11.40 14.10 -13.69
C TYR A 10 10.77 13.95 -12.29
N LYS A 11 9.70 14.71 -12.03
CA LYS A 11 8.83 14.57 -10.86
C LYS A 11 7.66 13.66 -11.21
N ASN A 12 7.95 12.42 -11.59
CA ASN A 12 6.94 11.37 -11.57
C ASN A 12 7.30 10.40 -10.45
N PRO A 13 6.89 10.67 -9.20
CA PRO A 13 6.85 9.60 -8.21
C PRO A 13 5.90 8.56 -8.80
N LYS A 14 6.45 7.42 -9.21
CA LYS A 14 5.67 6.27 -9.71
C LYS A 14 4.49 6.13 -8.75
N LYS A 15 3.25 6.31 -9.23
CA LYS A 15 2.05 6.09 -8.43
C LYS A 15 2.07 4.64 -8.00
N THR A 16 2.72 4.34 -6.88
CA THR A 16 2.55 3.07 -6.18
C THR A 16 1.07 2.95 -5.96
N ARG A 17 0.45 1.87 -6.47
CA ARG A 17 -0.97 1.59 -6.25
C ARG A 17 -1.21 1.64 -4.75
N GLN A 18 -1.84 2.71 -4.29
CA GLN A 18 -2.19 2.89 -2.89
C GLN A 18 -3.43 2.04 -2.64
N TYR A 19 -3.38 1.21 -1.60
CA TYR A 19 -4.58 0.52 -1.13
C TYR A 19 -5.55 1.55 -0.55
N SER A 20 -6.81 1.51 -1.01
CA SER A 20 -7.88 2.36 -0.49
C SER A 20 -8.06 2.15 1.02
N ASN A 21 -8.46 3.20 1.74
CA ASN A 21 -8.65 3.12 3.19
C ASN A 21 -9.72 2.11 3.60
N GLU A 22 -10.75 1.90 2.77
CA GLU A 22 -11.74 0.83 2.96
C GLU A 22 -11.12 -0.56 2.92
N PHE A 23 -10.19 -0.79 1.98
CA PHE A 23 -9.48 -2.06 1.87
C PHE A 23 -8.65 -2.34 3.12
N LYS A 24 -7.90 -1.33 3.60
CA LYS A 24 -7.13 -1.43 4.85
C LYS A 24 -8.04 -1.72 6.04
N SER A 25 -9.14 -0.98 6.17
CA SER A 25 -10.12 -1.14 7.25
C SER A 25 -10.75 -2.53 7.26
N LYS A 26 -11.12 -3.06 6.08
CA LYS A 26 -11.69 -4.41 5.96
C LYS A 26 -10.67 -5.47 6.36
N ALA A 27 -9.42 -5.32 5.93
CA ALA A 27 -8.34 -6.24 6.26
C ALA A 27 -8.03 -6.25 7.78
N VAL A 28 -7.98 -5.07 8.43
CA VAL A 28 -7.78 -4.95 9.88
C VAL A 28 -8.95 -5.53 10.67
N LYS A 29 -10.20 -5.26 10.25
CA LYS A 29 -11.40 -5.85 10.87
C LYS A 29 -11.38 -7.38 10.81
N LEU A 30 -11.00 -7.95 9.67
CA LEU A 30 -10.84 -9.40 9.51
C LEU A 30 -9.75 -9.96 10.43
N SER A 31 -8.63 -9.25 10.58
CA SER A 31 -7.56 -9.64 11.52
C SER A 31 -7.95 -9.54 13.00
N HIS A 32 -8.99 -8.79 13.35
CA HIS A 32 -9.50 -8.69 14.73
C HIS A 32 -10.54 -9.76 15.08
N LEU A 33 -11.01 -10.55 14.11
CA LEU A 33 -11.91 -11.67 14.38
C LEU A 33 -11.16 -12.76 15.19
N LYS A 34 -11.80 -13.28 16.25
CA LYS A 34 -11.24 -14.36 17.09
C LYS A 34 -10.91 -15.58 16.22
N GLY A 35 -9.62 -15.91 16.14
CA GLY A 35 -9.11 -17.05 15.36
C GLY A 35 -8.56 -16.69 13.98
N ALA A 36 -8.70 -15.44 13.53
CA ALA A 36 -8.12 -15.01 12.27
C ALA A 36 -6.62 -14.73 12.42
N SER A 37 -5.80 -15.48 11.69
CA SER A 37 -4.36 -15.23 11.61
C SER A 37 -4.06 -14.14 10.58
N VAL A 38 -3.16 -13.21 10.93
CA VAL A 38 -2.65 -12.16 10.02
C VAL A 38 -2.21 -12.74 8.68
N LYS A 39 -1.53 -13.90 8.72
CA LYS A 39 -1.08 -14.63 7.54
C LYS A 39 -2.24 -15.09 6.64
N GLY A 40 -3.23 -15.79 7.21
CA GLY A 40 -4.36 -16.31 6.45
C GLY A 40 -5.26 -15.20 5.85
N VAL A 41 -5.46 -14.10 6.59
CA VAL A 41 -6.18 -12.93 6.07
C VAL A 41 -5.39 -12.30 4.92
N ALA A 42 -4.08 -12.16 5.07
CA ALA A 42 -3.22 -11.58 4.03
C ALA A 42 -3.17 -12.46 2.76
N GLU A 43 -3.06 -13.79 2.91
CA GLU A 43 -3.11 -14.76 1.80
C GLU A 43 -4.45 -14.69 1.06
N SER A 44 -5.57 -14.57 1.78
CA SER A 44 -6.90 -14.45 1.19
C SER A 44 -7.13 -13.13 0.45
N LEU A 45 -6.59 -12.02 0.95
CA LEU A 45 -6.64 -10.72 0.27
C LEU A 45 -5.56 -10.53 -0.81
N GLY A 46 -4.61 -11.47 -0.94
CA GLY A 46 -3.48 -11.35 -1.87
C GLY A 46 -2.52 -10.22 -1.52
N ILE A 47 -2.39 -9.89 -0.24
CA ILE A 47 -1.46 -8.87 0.27
C ILE A 47 -0.36 -9.50 1.12
N HIS A 48 0.75 -8.79 1.28
CA HIS A 48 1.82 -9.27 2.14
C HIS A 48 1.42 -9.12 3.62
N PRO A 49 1.57 -10.14 4.48
CA PRO A 49 1.16 -10.08 5.89
C PRO A 49 1.82 -8.94 6.67
N PHE A 50 3.05 -8.55 6.29
CA PHE A 50 3.74 -7.38 6.82
C PHE A 50 2.95 -6.06 6.64
N MET A 51 2.22 -5.90 5.53
CA MET A 51 1.38 -4.71 5.32
C MET A 51 0.24 -4.67 6.34
N LEU A 52 -0.36 -5.83 6.62
CA LEU A 52 -1.44 -5.94 7.60
C LEU A 52 -0.96 -5.63 9.01
N SER A 53 0.24 -6.11 9.39
CA SER A 53 0.89 -5.76 10.65
C SER A 53 1.15 -4.26 10.80
N ARG A 54 1.45 -3.56 9.70
CA ARG A 54 1.66 -2.10 9.68
C ARG A 54 0.34 -1.29 9.73
N TRP A 55 -0.80 -1.89 9.40
CA TRP A 55 -2.09 -1.19 9.37
C TRP A 55 -2.89 -1.30 10.67
N ARG A 56 -2.51 -2.19 11.58
CA ARG A 56 -3.06 -2.25 12.93
C ARG A 56 -2.80 -0.97 13.70
#